data_AF-K0EWN8-F1
#
_entry.id   AF-K0EWN8-F1
#
_cell.length_a   1.000
_cell.length_b   1.000
_cell.length_c   1.000
_cell.angle_alpha   90.00
_cell.angle_beta   90.00
_cell.angle_gamma   90.00
#
_symmetry.space_group_name_H-M   'P 1'
#
loop_
_entity.id
_entity.type
_entity.pdbx_description
1 polymer ?
#
loop_
_entity_poly.entity_id
_entity_poly.type
_entity_poly.pdbx_seq_one_letter_code
_entity_poly.pdbx_strand_id
1 'polypeptide(L)'
;MKSIDEKAEVRMHWDQMTASPDELHERANRVRRAAGQLGVLESIITAAQGPWLGALDADGKGAAELKMHLAGRYRLTAVVTSAGKLNLVQMHSPAAGQAGDRVLSPKVSVRRGWDGDEEMPKQPEWLDYVVSWVRTASDDVDRRAVIEWRLGGADQKLAAMNDTIDSLLASLQERQALRDELADEIGSLREELRALDAAEAQPVQHREERSAENETSTTP
;
A
#
# COMPACT_ATOMS: atom_id res chain seq x y z
N MET A 1 28.07 -1.07 -18.42
CA MET A 1 26.98 -2.06 -18.59
C MET A 1 26.12 -2.00 -17.34
N LYS A 2 24.84 -1.58 -17.48
CA LYS A 2 23.76 -1.55 -16.46
C LYS A 2 24.06 -0.71 -15.19
N SER A 3 23.16 0.02 -14.58
CA SER A 3 21.81 0.47 -14.85
C SER A 3 21.68 1.63 -13.86
N ILE A 4 21.50 2.85 -14.33
CA ILE A 4 20.94 3.89 -13.47
C ILE A 4 19.45 3.60 -13.54
N ASP A 5 18.91 2.93 -12.54
CA ASP A 5 17.47 3.07 -12.32
C ASP A 5 17.11 2.89 -10.86
N GLU A 6 16.11 3.68 -10.50
CA GLU A 6 15.31 3.54 -9.29
C GLU A 6 15.98 4.03 -7.99
N LYS A 7 16.34 5.31 -8.00
CA LYS A 7 15.92 6.12 -6.84
C LYS A 7 14.42 5.92 -6.75
N ALA A 8 13.98 5.21 -5.72
CA ALA A 8 12.59 5.05 -5.35
C ALA A 8 11.95 6.42 -5.24
N GLU A 9 11.45 6.92 -6.37
CA GLU A 9 10.31 7.81 -6.41
C GLU A 9 9.23 6.95 -5.76
N VAL A 10 9.10 7.07 -4.45
CA VAL A 10 7.94 6.57 -3.71
C VAL A 10 6.77 7.35 -4.30
N ARG A 11 6.29 6.91 -5.45
CA ARG A 11 5.05 7.35 -6.05
C ARG A 11 4.02 6.93 -5.04
N MET A 12 3.66 7.83 -4.15
CA MET A 12 2.53 7.64 -3.24
C MET A 12 1.38 7.14 -4.10
N HIS A 13 1.01 5.88 -3.90
CA HIS A 13 -0.06 5.25 -4.65
C HIS A 13 -1.33 6.05 -4.37
N TRP A 14 -2.16 6.33 -5.38
CA TRP A 14 -3.34 7.19 -5.23
C TRP A 14 -4.25 6.73 -4.08
N ASP A 15 -4.30 5.42 -3.81
CA ASP A 15 -5.08 4.85 -2.70
C ASP A 15 -4.57 5.24 -1.30
N GLN A 16 -3.33 5.74 -1.18
CA GLN A 16 -2.77 6.26 0.07
C GLN A 16 -3.14 7.74 0.32
N MET A 17 -3.66 8.43 -0.69
CA MET A 17 -4.08 9.83 -0.59
C MET A 17 -5.47 9.89 0.05
N THR A 18 -5.49 10.13 1.35
CA THR A 18 -6.72 10.10 2.16
C THR A 18 -7.09 11.45 2.75
N ALA A 19 -6.25 12.49 2.57
CA ALA A 19 -6.52 13.80 3.17
C ALA A 19 -7.68 14.48 2.44
N SER A 20 -8.72 14.82 3.18
CA SER A 20 -9.81 15.72 2.76
C SER A 20 -9.31 17.14 2.47
N PRO A 21 -10.08 17.99 1.78
CA PRO A 21 -9.72 19.38 1.56
C PRO A 21 -9.43 20.14 2.87
N ASP A 22 -10.21 19.89 3.92
CA ASP A 22 -9.99 20.47 5.26
C ASP A 22 -8.61 20.10 5.83
N GLU A 23 -8.23 18.83 5.75
CA GLU A 23 -6.89 18.38 6.16
C GLU A 23 -5.78 18.93 5.26
N LEU A 24 -6.06 19.15 3.98
CA LEU A 24 -5.12 19.78 3.03
C LEU A 24 -4.92 21.26 3.36
N HIS A 25 -5.95 21.99 3.77
CA HIS A 25 -5.83 23.37 4.28
C HIS A 25 -4.90 23.42 5.51
N GLU A 26 -5.08 22.52 6.47
CA GLU A 26 -4.18 22.43 7.62
C GLU A 26 -2.73 22.10 7.22
N ARG A 27 -2.56 21.20 6.25
CA ARG A 27 -1.22 20.85 5.71
C ARG A 27 -0.59 22.02 4.97
N ALA A 28 -1.34 22.75 4.16
CA ALA A 28 -0.85 23.93 3.42
C ALA A 28 -0.32 24.99 4.39
N ASN A 29 -1.04 25.23 5.48
CA ASN A 29 -0.61 26.11 6.55
C ASN A 29 0.68 25.65 7.25
N ARG A 30 0.93 24.33 7.35
CA ARG A 30 2.17 23.78 7.94
C ARG A 30 3.36 23.80 6.98
N VAL A 31 3.13 23.59 5.68
CA VAL A 31 4.17 23.65 4.63
C VAL A 31 4.68 25.08 4.40
N ARG A 32 4.01 26.08 4.99
CA ARG A 32 4.32 27.51 4.92
C ARG A 32 5.82 27.84 4.91
N ARG A 33 6.34 28.13 3.72
CA ARG A 33 7.63 28.82 3.52
C ARG A 33 7.44 30.29 3.12
N ALA A 34 6.41 30.61 2.33
CA ALA A 34 6.12 31.96 1.86
C ALA A 34 4.61 32.17 1.57
N ALA A 35 4.12 33.41 1.74
CA ALA A 35 2.70 33.76 1.61
C ALA A 35 2.12 33.48 0.20
N GLY A 36 2.90 33.69 -0.86
CA GLY A 36 2.47 33.45 -2.23
C GLY A 36 2.23 31.95 -2.54
N GLN A 37 3.07 31.06 -2.02
CA GLN A 37 2.90 29.61 -2.17
C GLN A 37 1.61 29.13 -1.50
N LEU A 38 1.35 29.61 -0.28
CA LEU A 38 0.12 29.31 0.44
C LEU A 38 -1.11 29.79 -0.35
N GLY A 39 -1.10 31.04 -0.85
CA GLY A 39 -2.24 31.58 -1.60
C GLY A 39 -2.60 30.78 -2.86
N VAL A 40 -1.61 30.26 -3.59
CA VAL A 40 -1.84 29.38 -4.75
C VAL A 40 -2.45 28.04 -4.33
N LEU A 41 -1.88 27.39 -3.29
CA LEU A 41 -2.39 26.11 -2.79
C LEU A 41 -3.82 26.26 -2.26
N GLU A 42 -4.08 27.27 -1.45
CA GLU A 42 -5.39 27.57 -0.88
C GLU A 42 -6.45 27.82 -1.97
N SER A 43 -6.09 28.55 -3.03
CA SER A 43 -7.00 28.77 -4.16
C SER A 43 -7.42 27.47 -4.84
N ILE A 44 -6.49 26.54 -5.03
CA ILE A 44 -6.75 25.22 -5.63
C ILE A 44 -7.59 24.34 -4.68
N ILE A 45 -7.22 24.28 -3.40
CA ILE A 45 -7.92 23.43 -2.40
C ILE A 45 -9.34 23.95 -2.17
N THR A 46 -9.54 25.28 -2.08
CA THR A 46 -10.87 25.90 -1.92
C THR A 46 -11.78 25.61 -3.11
N ALA A 47 -11.22 25.47 -4.32
CA ALA A 47 -11.97 25.12 -5.51
C ALA A 47 -12.48 23.67 -5.50
N ALA A 48 -11.84 22.81 -4.72
CA ALA A 48 -12.09 21.37 -4.65
C ALA A 48 -13.33 21.06 -3.79
N GLN A 49 -14.51 21.33 -4.36
CA GLN A 49 -15.77 21.03 -3.70
C GLN A 49 -16.09 19.54 -3.79
N GLY A 50 -16.65 18.99 -2.71
CA GLY A 50 -16.96 17.58 -2.62
C GLY A 50 -15.77 16.73 -2.17
N PRO A 51 -15.80 15.42 -2.43
CA PRO A 51 -14.96 14.42 -1.76
C PRO A 51 -13.64 14.21 -2.49
N TRP A 52 -12.98 15.33 -2.78
CA TRP A 52 -11.59 15.31 -3.17
C TRP A 52 -10.78 14.68 -2.04
N LEU A 53 -9.84 13.83 -2.41
CA LEU A 53 -8.83 13.32 -1.50
C LEU A 53 -7.47 13.65 -2.07
N GLY A 54 -6.49 13.87 -1.22
CA GLY A 54 -5.18 14.26 -1.68
C GLY A 54 -4.07 14.03 -0.68
N ALA A 55 -2.91 14.55 -1.08
CA ALA A 55 -1.73 14.68 -0.28
C ALA A 55 -1.02 15.97 -0.67
N LEU A 56 -0.38 16.60 0.31
CA LEU A 56 0.49 17.74 0.09
C LEU A 56 1.86 17.39 0.67
N ASP A 57 2.89 17.48 -0.15
CA ASP A 57 4.28 17.29 0.25
C ASP A 57 5.11 18.54 -0.07
N ALA A 58 6.18 18.75 0.68
CA ALA A 58 7.16 19.78 0.38
C ALA A 58 8.41 19.10 -0.15
N ASP A 59 8.85 19.48 -1.35
CA ASP A 59 10.16 19.03 -1.80
C ASP A 59 11.25 19.63 -0.88
N GLY A 60 12.35 18.91 -0.75
CA GLY A 60 13.50 19.39 0.03
C GLY A 60 14.09 20.72 -0.48
N LYS A 61 13.61 21.24 -1.62
CA LYS A 61 14.10 22.45 -2.30
C LYS A 61 13.16 23.65 -2.16
N GLY A 62 11.99 23.49 -1.52
CA GLY A 62 11.03 24.55 -1.23
C GLY A 62 9.83 24.67 -2.16
N ALA A 63 9.69 23.82 -3.18
CA ALA A 63 8.41 23.65 -3.84
C ALA A 63 7.48 22.77 -3.00
N ALA A 64 6.18 22.96 -3.17
CA ALA A 64 5.15 22.13 -2.60
C ALA A 64 4.45 21.38 -3.74
N GLU A 65 4.25 20.08 -3.58
CA GLU A 65 3.54 19.23 -4.51
C GLU A 65 2.18 18.86 -3.91
N LEU A 66 1.11 19.35 -4.53
CA LEU A 66 -0.26 19.03 -4.22
C LEU A 66 -0.73 17.94 -5.19
N LYS A 67 -1.11 16.78 -4.66
CA LYS A 67 -1.76 15.71 -5.42
C LYS A 67 -3.18 15.55 -4.91
N MET A 68 -4.14 15.53 -5.82
CA MET A 68 -5.56 15.37 -5.49
C MET A 68 -6.23 14.45 -6.50
N HIS A 69 -7.25 13.74 -6.08
CA HIS A 69 -8.12 12.99 -6.96
C HIS A 69 -9.58 13.10 -6.53
N LEU A 70 -10.49 12.90 -7.48
CA LEU A 70 -11.93 12.89 -7.24
C LEU A 70 -12.51 11.57 -7.71
N ALA A 71 -12.91 10.73 -6.76
CA ALA A 71 -13.52 9.41 -7.00
C ALA A 71 -12.78 8.57 -8.06
N GLY A 72 -11.45 8.65 -8.11
CA GLY A 72 -10.60 7.98 -9.11
C GLY A 72 -10.75 8.46 -10.56
N ARG A 73 -11.69 9.37 -10.89
CA ARG A 73 -11.98 9.87 -12.24
C ARG A 73 -11.08 11.02 -12.65
N TYR A 74 -10.98 12.01 -11.77
CA TYR A 74 -10.14 13.18 -11.97
C TYR A 74 -8.90 13.07 -11.10
N ARG A 75 -7.75 13.51 -11.63
CA ARG A 75 -6.52 13.62 -10.86
C ARG A 75 -5.84 14.93 -11.18
N LEU A 76 -5.30 15.57 -10.15
CA LEU A 76 -4.53 16.79 -10.23
C LEU A 76 -3.18 16.56 -9.55
N THR A 77 -2.11 16.96 -10.20
CA THR A 77 -0.81 17.19 -9.58
C THR A 77 -0.40 18.63 -9.86
N ALA A 78 -0.16 19.42 -8.82
CA ALA A 78 0.28 20.81 -8.94
C ALA A 78 1.55 21.04 -8.13
N VAL A 79 2.60 21.51 -8.78
CA VAL A 79 3.88 21.85 -8.16
C VAL A 79 3.97 23.37 -8.06
N VAL A 80 3.95 23.87 -6.83
CA VAL A 80 4.00 25.31 -6.50
C VAL A 80 5.35 25.64 -5.90
N THR A 81 6.13 26.49 -6.57
CA THR A 81 7.41 26.98 -6.05
C THR A 81 7.25 27.81 -4.77
N SER A 82 8.33 27.98 -4.00
CA SER A 82 8.36 28.87 -2.83
C SER A 82 7.99 30.32 -3.17
N ALA A 83 8.19 30.76 -4.42
CA ALA A 83 7.79 32.08 -4.89
C ALA A 83 6.29 32.21 -5.20
N GLY A 84 5.49 31.15 -5.03
CA GLY A 84 4.06 31.16 -5.37
C GLY A 84 3.79 31.07 -6.86
N LYS A 85 4.66 30.41 -7.63
CA LYS A 85 4.44 30.13 -9.06
C LYS A 85 4.18 28.66 -9.30
N LEU A 86 3.21 28.35 -10.16
CA LEU A 86 3.00 27.00 -10.70
C LEU A 86 4.14 26.66 -11.67
N ASN A 87 4.88 25.60 -11.33
CA ASN A 87 6.00 25.10 -12.12
C ASN A 87 5.62 23.87 -12.98
N LEU A 88 4.62 23.13 -12.53
CA LEU A 88 4.04 22.00 -13.24
C LEU A 88 2.60 21.86 -12.77
N VAL A 89 1.69 21.63 -13.70
CA VAL A 89 0.36 21.11 -13.38
C VAL A 89 0.03 19.99 -14.34
N GLN A 90 -0.37 18.84 -13.80
CA GLN A 90 -0.89 17.72 -14.58
C GLN A 90 -2.34 17.47 -14.16
N MET A 91 -3.23 17.50 -15.13
CA MET A 91 -4.66 17.29 -14.97
C MET A 91 -5.07 16.08 -15.80
N HIS A 92 -5.66 15.10 -15.11
CA HIS A 92 -6.24 13.93 -15.72
C HIS A 92 -7.76 13.99 -15.56
N SER A 93 -8.48 13.81 -16.67
CA SER A 93 -9.93 13.72 -16.75
C SER A 93 -10.32 12.39 -17.41
N PRO A 94 -11.56 11.91 -17.23
CA PRO A 94 -12.01 10.66 -17.84
C PRO A 94 -12.20 10.72 -19.37
N ALA A 95 -11.98 11.89 -20.00
CA ALA A 95 -12.07 12.03 -21.45
C ALA A 95 -11.04 11.16 -22.17
N ALA A 96 -11.43 10.57 -23.31
CA ALA A 96 -10.56 9.71 -24.09
C ALA A 96 -9.43 10.49 -24.77
N GLY A 97 -8.24 9.88 -24.86
CA GLY A 97 -7.11 10.40 -25.62
C GLY A 97 -6.39 11.57 -24.94
N GLN A 98 -5.69 12.39 -25.73
CA GLN A 98 -4.88 13.51 -25.23
C GLN A 98 -5.70 14.60 -24.53
N ALA A 99 -6.99 14.75 -24.87
CA ALA A 99 -7.88 15.68 -24.17
C ALA A 99 -8.04 15.33 -22.68
N GLY A 100 -7.87 14.03 -22.36
CA GLY A 100 -7.91 13.48 -21.01
C GLY A 100 -6.74 13.91 -20.12
N ASP A 101 -5.53 14.03 -20.66
CA ASP A 101 -4.29 14.28 -19.90
C ASP A 101 -3.60 15.57 -20.36
N ARG A 102 -3.78 16.64 -19.58
CA ARG A 102 -3.24 17.97 -19.87
C ARG A 102 -2.12 18.32 -18.91
N VAL A 103 -1.01 18.80 -19.47
CA VAL A 103 0.16 19.23 -18.68
C VAL A 103 0.51 20.69 -18.98
N LEU A 104 0.41 21.53 -17.95
CA LEU A 104 0.94 22.90 -17.94
C LEU A 104 2.39 22.87 -17.42
N SER A 105 3.33 23.30 -18.25
CA SER A 105 4.74 23.42 -17.84
C SER A 105 5.46 24.54 -18.58
N PRO A 106 6.38 25.27 -17.92
CA PRO A 106 7.21 26.26 -18.61
C PRO A 106 8.07 25.57 -19.66
N LYS A 107 8.49 24.33 -19.39
CA LYS A 107 9.26 23.48 -20.29
C LYS A 107 8.36 22.92 -21.39
N VAL A 108 8.60 23.37 -22.62
CA VAL A 108 7.81 22.96 -23.81
C VAL A 108 7.79 21.44 -23.99
N SER A 109 8.92 20.76 -23.74
CA SER A 109 9.05 19.30 -23.90
C SER A 109 8.20 18.47 -22.92
N VAL A 110 7.65 19.07 -21.87
CA VAL A 110 6.83 18.39 -20.86
C VAL A 110 5.34 18.63 -21.09
N ARG A 111 4.98 19.63 -21.90
CA ARG A 111 3.58 19.97 -22.21
C ARG A 111 2.92 18.81 -22.94
N ARG A 112 1.63 18.60 -22.65
CA ARG A 112 0.82 17.51 -23.21
C ARG A 112 -0.64 17.94 -23.24
N GLY A 113 -1.39 17.47 -24.23
CA GLY A 113 -2.84 17.69 -24.31
C GLY A 113 -3.26 19.02 -24.96
N TRP A 114 -2.35 19.68 -25.68
CA TRP A 114 -2.58 21.01 -26.30
C TRP A 114 -2.44 20.98 -27.83
N ASP A 115 -2.58 19.81 -28.46
CA ASP A 115 -2.40 19.62 -29.92
C ASP A 115 -3.70 19.86 -30.73
N GLY A 116 -4.78 20.31 -30.06
CA GLY A 116 -6.11 20.52 -30.66
C GLY A 116 -6.50 22.00 -30.81
N ASP A 117 -7.82 22.27 -30.84
CA ASP A 117 -8.36 23.63 -31.00
C ASP A 117 -8.15 24.54 -29.78
N GLU A 118 -7.78 23.96 -28.64
CA GLU A 118 -7.59 24.69 -27.39
C GLU A 118 -6.12 25.05 -27.18
N GLU A 119 -5.83 26.35 -27.14
CA GLU A 119 -4.49 26.85 -26.82
C GLU A 119 -4.17 26.70 -25.32
N MET A 120 -2.93 26.34 -25.02
CA MET A 120 -2.45 26.33 -23.64
C MET A 120 -2.50 27.75 -23.03
N PRO A 121 -3.12 27.94 -21.85
CA PRO A 121 -3.13 29.23 -21.17
C PRO A 121 -1.71 29.72 -20.88
N LYS A 122 -1.53 31.03 -20.80
CA LYS A 122 -0.21 31.64 -20.52
C LYS A 122 -0.08 31.94 -19.03
N GLN A 123 1.13 32.08 -18.52
CA GLN A 123 1.29 32.67 -17.19
C GLN A 123 0.97 34.17 -17.27
N PRO A 124 0.19 34.74 -16.32
CA PRO A 124 -0.18 34.19 -15.00
C PRO A 124 -1.51 33.41 -14.91
N GLU A 125 -2.24 33.23 -16.01
CA GLU A 125 -3.62 32.68 -16.08
C GLU A 125 -3.75 31.21 -15.65
N TRP A 126 -2.62 30.53 -15.43
CA TRP A 126 -2.61 29.11 -15.05
C TRP A 126 -3.38 28.84 -13.76
N LEU A 127 -3.30 29.73 -12.77
CA LEU A 127 -4.01 29.51 -11.52
C LEU A 127 -5.53 29.51 -11.76
N ASP A 128 -6.03 30.50 -12.49
CA ASP A 128 -7.45 30.64 -12.80
C ASP A 128 -7.94 29.43 -13.63
N TYR A 129 -7.14 29.00 -14.60
CA TYR A 129 -7.44 27.81 -15.39
C TYR A 129 -7.53 26.54 -14.51
N VAL A 130 -6.57 26.33 -13.60
CA VAL A 130 -6.58 25.15 -12.71
C VAL A 130 -7.73 25.20 -11.73
N VAL A 131 -8.02 26.36 -11.14
CA VAL A 131 -9.17 26.57 -10.26
C VAL A 131 -10.48 26.29 -11.00
N SER A 132 -10.62 26.78 -12.23
CA SER A 132 -11.78 26.50 -13.07
C SER A 132 -11.91 25.01 -13.35
N TRP A 133 -10.81 24.33 -13.71
CA TRP A 133 -10.81 22.90 -13.98
C TRP A 133 -11.25 22.08 -12.77
N VAL A 134 -10.73 22.40 -11.58
CA VAL A 134 -11.11 21.72 -10.33
C VAL A 134 -12.59 21.93 -10.02
N ARG A 135 -13.14 23.13 -10.24
CA ARG A 135 -14.58 23.39 -10.09
C ARG A 135 -15.41 22.57 -11.06
N THR A 136 -15.08 22.58 -12.34
CA THR A 136 -15.79 21.78 -13.35
C THR A 136 -15.76 20.29 -13.01
N ALA A 137 -14.61 19.76 -12.57
CA ALA A 137 -14.50 18.38 -12.13
C ALA A 137 -15.36 18.09 -10.90
N SER A 138 -15.44 19.04 -9.95
CA SER A 138 -16.29 18.94 -8.76
C SER A 138 -17.78 18.90 -9.12
N ASP A 139 -18.19 19.67 -10.13
CA ASP A 139 -19.57 19.73 -10.60
C ASP A 139 -19.96 18.47 -11.41
N ASP A 140 -19.00 17.85 -12.11
CA ASP A 140 -19.22 16.63 -12.91
C ASP A 140 -19.44 15.37 -12.05
N VAL A 141 -18.81 15.30 -10.88
CA VAL A 141 -18.89 14.11 -10.02
C VAL A 141 -19.96 14.27 -8.95
N ASP A 142 -21.09 13.60 -9.15
CA ASP A 142 -22.16 13.57 -8.16
C ASP A 142 -21.80 12.74 -6.91
N ARG A 143 -22.59 12.91 -5.85
CA ARG A 143 -22.43 12.17 -4.59
C ARG A 143 -22.53 10.65 -4.77
N ARG A 144 -23.28 10.17 -5.76
CA ARG A 144 -23.48 8.74 -6.00
C ARG A 144 -22.20 8.11 -6.54
N ALA A 145 -21.58 8.72 -7.54
CA ALA A 145 -20.31 8.28 -8.12
C ALA A 145 -19.21 8.16 -7.05
N VAL A 146 -19.24 9.05 -6.06
CA VAL A 146 -18.31 9.03 -4.92
C VAL A 146 -18.57 7.82 -4.03
N ILE A 147 -19.84 7.56 -3.69
CA ILE A 147 -20.22 6.42 -2.86
C ILE A 147 -19.85 5.11 -3.58
N GLU A 148 -20.15 5.00 -4.87
CA GLU A 148 -19.79 3.86 -5.70
C GLU A 148 -18.27 3.63 -5.71
N TRP A 149 -17.47 4.69 -5.86
CA TRP A 149 -16.01 4.57 -5.79
C TRP A 149 -15.52 4.10 -4.42
N ARG A 150 -16.06 4.65 -3.33
CA ARG A 150 -15.70 4.23 -1.96
C ARG A 150 -16.08 2.79 -1.68
N LEU A 151 -17.25 2.35 -2.15
CA LEU A 151 -17.70 0.97 -2.03
C LEU A 151 -16.78 0.03 -2.80
N GLY A 152 -16.45 0.34 -4.06
CA GLY A 152 -15.52 -0.47 -4.85
C GLY A 152 -14.14 -0.60 -4.19
N GLY A 153 -13.61 0.47 -3.60
CA GLY A 153 -12.36 0.41 -2.83
C GLY A 153 -12.47 -0.42 -1.54
N ALA A 154 -13.59 -0.33 -0.83
CA ALA A 154 -13.85 -1.14 0.35
C ALA A 154 -13.97 -2.64 0.00
N ASP A 155 -14.66 -2.97 -1.09
CA ASP A 155 -14.82 -4.34 -1.58
C ASP A 155 -13.47 -4.95 -1.97
N GLN A 156 -12.61 -4.20 -2.66
CA GLN A 156 -11.25 -4.63 -2.99
C GLN A 156 -10.42 -4.89 -1.73
N LYS A 157 -10.52 -4.01 -0.73
CA LYS A 157 -9.82 -4.19 0.54
C LYS A 157 -10.33 -5.42 1.30
N LEU A 158 -11.64 -5.64 1.31
CA LEU A 158 -12.24 -6.84 1.91
C LEU A 158 -11.78 -8.11 1.21
N ALA A 159 -11.72 -8.12 -0.13
CA ALA A 159 -11.20 -9.24 -0.90
C ALA A 159 -9.73 -9.55 -0.54
N ALA A 160 -8.86 -8.54 -0.51
CA ALA A 160 -7.46 -8.72 -0.13
C ALA A 160 -7.29 -9.22 1.32
N MET A 161 -8.17 -8.79 2.24
CA MET A 161 -8.20 -9.30 3.61
C MET A 161 -8.62 -10.77 3.66
N ASN A 162 -9.62 -11.17 2.88
CA ASN A 162 -10.05 -12.56 2.78
C ASN A 162 -8.92 -13.45 2.24
N ASP A 163 -8.24 -13.03 1.17
CA ASP A 163 -7.09 -13.76 0.62
C ASP A 163 -5.96 -13.94 1.66
N THR A 164 -5.74 -12.92 2.48
CA THR A 164 -4.76 -12.98 3.58
C THR A 164 -5.20 -13.96 4.66
N ILE A 165 -6.48 -13.94 5.05
CA ILE A 165 -7.06 -14.86 6.04
C ILE A 165 -6.94 -16.30 5.55
N ASP A 166 -7.30 -16.57 4.29
CA ASP A 166 -7.24 -17.91 3.70
C ASP A 166 -5.79 -18.43 3.67
N SER A 167 -4.83 -17.57 3.31
CA SER A 167 -3.41 -17.90 3.35
C SER A 167 -2.92 -18.21 4.78
N LEU A 168 -3.38 -17.46 5.77
CA LEU A 168 -3.05 -17.69 7.18
C LEU A 168 -3.68 -18.99 7.72
N LEU A 169 -4.90 -19.31 7.30
CA LEU A 169 -5.58 -20.55 7.67
C LEU A 169 -4.86 -21.77 7.09
N ALA A 170 -4.45 -21.72 5.81
CA ALA A 170 -3.65 -22.77 5.19
C ALA A 170 -2.31 -22.97 5.94
N SER A 171 -1.58 -21.88 6.21
CA SER A 171 -0.32 -21.94 6.98
C SER A 171 -0.52 -22.46 8.41
N LEU A 172 -1.65 -22.15 9.05
CA LEU A 172 -1.98 -22.67 10.37
C LEU A 172 -2.21 -24.18 10.32
N GLN A 173 -2.92 -24.68 9.31
CA GLN A 173 -3.17 -26.12 9.14
C GLN A 173 -1.86 -26.90 8.93
N GLU A 174 -0.94 -26.38 8.11
CA GLU A 174 0.38 -26.99 7.92
C GLU A 174 1.19 -27.06 9.23
N ARG A 175 1.15 -25.98 10.03
CA ARG A 175 1.81 -25.96 11.34
C ARG A 175 1.16 -26.91 12.34
N GLN A 176 -0.16 -27.09 12.27
CA GLN A 176 -0.87 -28.06 13.10
C GLN A 176 -0.48 -29.48 12.72
N ALA A 177 -0.41 -29.82 11.43
CA ALA A 177 0.08 -31.12 10.97
C ALA A 177 1.51 -31.41 11.47
N LEU A 178 2.43 -30.45 11.33
CA LEU A 178 3.80 -30.59 11.83
C LEU A 178 3.86 -30.74 13.36
N ARG A 179 3.02 -30.01 14.09
CA ARG A 179 2.91 -30.14 15.55
C ARG A 179 2.46 -31.55 15.94
N ASP A 180 1.48 -32.09 15.24
CA ASP A 180 0.93 -33.42 15.52
C ASP A 180 1.98 -34.51 15.21
N GLU A 181 2.69 -34.40 14.08
CA GLU A 181 3.83 -35.28 13.76
C GLU A 181 4.92 -35.27 14.84
N LEU A 182 5.30 -34.08 15.32
CA LEU A 182 6.29 -33.94 16.40
C LEU A 182 5.78 -34.48 17.74
N ALA A 183 4.49 -34.33 18.02
CA ALA A 183 3.88 -34.87 19.24
C ALA A 183 3.92 -36.40 19.24
N ASP A 184 3.65 -37.03 18.10
CA ASP A 184 3.76 -38.48 17.92
C ASP A 184 5.22 -38.95 18.05
N GLU A 185 6.18 -38.26 17.45
CA GLU A 185 7.61 -38.56 17.57
C GLU A 185 8.08 -38.46 19.03
N ILE A 186 7.73 -37.38 19.73
CA ILE A 186 8.03 -37.22 21.17
C ILE A 186 7.39 -38.33 22.00
N GLY A 187 6.15 -38.74 21.65
CA GLY A 187 5.47 -39.86 22.28
C GLY A 187 6.29 -41.15 22.17
N SER A 188 6.68 -41.50 20.95
CA SER A 188 7.51 -42.68 20.64
C SER A 188 8.86 -42.65 21.38
N LEU A 189 9.60 -41.53 21.31
CA LEU A 189 10.89 -41.37 21.98
C LEU A 189 10.78 -41.52 23.51
N ARG A 190 9.68 -41.02 24.10
CA ARG A 190 9.42 -41.19 25.55
C ARG A 190 9.08 -42.63 25.92
N GLU A 191 8.50 -43.40 25.01
CA GLU A 191 8.26 -44.84 25.21
C GLU A 191 9.54 -45.65 25.08
N GLU A 192 10.36 -45.35 24.07
CA GLU A 192 11.67 -45.96 23.87
C GLU A 192 12.59 -45.72 25.07
N LEU A 193 12.65 -44.47 25.57
CA LEU A 193 13.45 -44.13 26.75
C LEU A 193 12.98 -44.93 27.98
N ARG A 194 11.66 -45.05 28.20
CA ARG A 194 11.10 -45.86 29.29
C ARG A 194 11.46 -47.34 29.16
N ALA A 195 11.50 -47.89 27.95
CA ALA A 195 11.88 -49.27 27.71
C ALA A 195 13.37 -49.50 28.00
N LEU A 196 14.24 -48.55 27.63
CA LEU A 196 15.67 -48.57 27.95
C LEU A 196 15.90 -48.48 29.46
N ASP A 197 15.22 -47.55 30.15
CA ASP A 197 15.30 -47.44 31.61
C ASP A 197 14.88 -48.74 32.31
N ALA A 198 13.81 -49.39 31.83
CA ALA A 198 13.34 -50.67 32.38
C ALA A 198 14.27 -51.85 32.07
N ALA A 199 14.99 -51.82 30.94
CA ALA A 199 16.01 -52.81 30.61
C ALA A 199 17.29 -52.62 31.43
N GLU A 200 17.69 -51.38 31.70
CA GLU A 200 18.85 -51.05 32.53
C GLU A 200 18.59 -51.31 34.03
N ALA A 201 17.37 -51.05 34.50
CA ALA A 201 16.96 -51.33 35.87
C ALA A 201 16.79 -52.82 36.19
N GLN A 202 16.71 -53.70 35.17
CA GLN A 202 16.74 -55.13 35.39
C GLN A 202 18.17 -55.53 35.82
N PRO A 203 18.39 -55.91 37.09
CA PRO A 203 19.69 -56.39 37.50
C PRO A 203 20.03 -57.63 36.68
N VAL A 204 21.30 -57.78 36.33
CA VAL A 204 21.87 -58.99 35.70
C VAL A 204 21.67 -60.17 36.66
N GLN A 205 20.45 -60.71 36.72
CA GLN A 205 20.04 -61.87 37.50
C GLN A 205 19.61 -63.00 36.57
N HIS A 206 20.36 -63.24 35.48
CA HIS A 206 20.20 -64.48 34.70
C HIS A 206 21.48 -64.97 34.04
N ARG A 207 22.66 -64.69 34.63
CA ARG A 207 23.89 -65.40 34.23
C ARG A 207 24.23 -66.62 35.08
N GLU A 208 23.52 -66.91 36.18
CA GLU A 208 23.86 -68.08 37.02
C GLU A 208 22.88 -69.26 37.01
N GLU A 209 21.69 -69.18 36.42
CA GLU A 209 20.76 -70.33 36.46
C GLU A 209 20.87 -71.32 35.28
N ARG A 210 21.77 -71.11 34.31
CA ARG A 210 21.98 -72.10 33.22
C ARG A 210 23.08 -73.15 33.51
N SER A 211 23.54 -73.28 34.75
CA SER A 211 24.59 -74.27 35.08
C SER A 211 24.29 -75.25 36.22
N ALA A 212 23.10 -75.23 36.82
CA ALA A 212 22.67 -76.29 37.73
C ALA A 212 21.16 -76.49 37.54
N GLU A 213 20.72 -77.33 36.62
CA GLU A 213 20.03 -78.58 37.02
C GLU A 213 19.96 -79.60 35.87
N ASN A 214 20.90 -79.52 34.93
CA ASN A 214 21.09 -80.58 33.94
C ASN A 214 21.79 -81.80 34.59
N GLU A 215 21.28 -82.30 35.72
CA GLU A 215 21.86 -83.44 36.43
C GLU A 215 20.87 -84.12 37.42
N THR A 216 19.73 -84.59 36.92
CA THR A 216 19.02 -85.78 37.46
C THR A 216 18.10 -86.29 36.35
N SER A 217 18.64 -86.95 35.32
CA SER A 217 18.97 -88.38 35.31
C SER A 217 17.79 -89.28 35.69
N THR A 218 16.95 -89.53 34.68
CA THR A 218 16.50 -90.84 34.21
C THR A 218 16.85 -92.04 35.11
N THR A 219 15.83 -92.77 35.58
CA THR A 219 15.88 -94.24 35.76
C THR A 219 14.44 -94.78 35.87
N PRO A 220 14.18 -96.02 35.43
CA PRO A 220 13.34 -96.34 34.27
C PRO A 220 11.92 -96.78 34.61
#